data_AF-A0A7M4DAR6-F1
#
_entry.id   AF-A0A7M4DAR6-F1
#
_cell.length_a   1.000
_cell.length_b   1.000
_cell.length_c   1.000
_cell.angle_alpha   90.00
_cell.angle_beta   90.00
_cell.angle_gamma   90.00
#
_symmetry.space_group_name_H-M   'P 1'
#
loop_
_entity.id
_entity.type
_entity.pdbx_description
1 polymer ?
#
loop_
_entity_poly.entity_id
_entity_poly.type
_entity_poly.pdbx_seq_one_letter_code
_entity_poly.pdbx_strand_id
1 'polypeptide(L)'
;MEKFELDPIEYPLGKRIKKELSLLALLIVIILFFVGINVVYLTTVLCMYVLLLLLKRNRIIYKIEFDDHTAEIRLFYYYLIFFRGKEKIKYDKIVFKMGLKRFGFGSAVETIELFKGKFLAGEIRKEGKWKWTEESINQLNKKLISINELK
;
A
#
# COMPACT_ATOMS: atom_id res chain seq x y z
N MET A 1 3.10 9.52 -21.90
CA MET A 1 2.71 8.79 -20.67
C MET A 1 3.97 8.41 -19.93
N GLU A 2 4.18 9.03 -18.78
CA GLU A 2 5.32 8.74 -17.90
C GLU A 2 4.89 7.68 -16.88
N LYS A 3 5.77 6.72 -16.57
CA LYS A 3 5.45 5.63 -15.63
C LYS A 3 6.58 5.42 -14.64
N PHE A 4 6.21 5.13 -13.40
CA PHE A 4 7.12 4.67 -12.37
C PHE A 4 6.64 3.29 -11.92
N GLU A 5 7.53 2.31 -11.95
CA GLU A 5 7.21 0.91 -11.71
C GLU A 5 8.27 0.30 -10.80
N LEU A 6 7.80 -0.44 -9.81
CA LEU A 6 8.64 -1.14 -8.86
C LEU A 6 9.09 -2.46 -9.48
N ASP A 7 10.38 -2.79 -9.37
CA ASP A 7 10.92 -4.02 -9.93
C ASP A 7 10.20 -5.24 -9.29
N PRO A 8 9.68 -6.19 -10.08
CA PRO A 8 9.09 -7.42 -9.56
C PRO A 8 9.99 -8.17 -8.56
N ILE A 9 11.31 -8.06 -8.68
CA ILE A 9 12.30 -8.64 -7.76
C ILE A 9 12.22 -7.99 -6.36
N GLU A 10 11.97 -6.69 -6.32
CA GLU A 10 11.77 -5.93 -5.07
C GLU A 10 10.38 -6.16 -4.47
N TYR A 11 9.47 -6.81 -5.20
CA TYR A 11 8.13 -7.18 -4.77
C TYR A 11 7.84 -8.71 -4.83
N PRO A 12 8.51 -9.57 -4.02
CA PRO A 12 8.22 -10.99 -4.02
C PRO A 12 6.90 -11.30 -3.29
N LEU A 13 5.79 -11.32 -4.05
CA LEU A 13 4.44 -11.67 -3.58
C LEU A 13 4.41 -12.92 -2.69
N GLY A 14 5.11 -13.98 -3.11
CA GLY A 14 5.16 -15.25 -2.37
C GLY A 14 5.73 -15.09 -0.96
N LYS A 15 6.74 -14.23 -0.76
CA LYS A 15 7.29 -13.96 0.59
C LYS A 15 6.25 -13.27 1.47
N ARG A 16 5.42 -12.37 0.93
CA ARG A 16 4.34 -11.74 1.70
C ARG A 16 3.22 -12.70 2.02
N ILE A 17 2.75 -13.48 1.04
CA ILE A 17 1.71 -14.47 1.27
C ILE A 17 2.13 -15.41 2.40
N LYS A 18 3.37 -15.93 2.37
CA LYS A 18 3.90 -16.76 3.44
C LYS A 18 3.88 -16.05 4.80
N LYS A 19 4.38 -14.81 4.88
CA LYS A 19 4.45 -14.05 6.13
C LYS A 19 3.06 -13.77 6.73
N GLU A 20 2.11 -13.38 5.89
CA GLU A 20 0.74 -13.07 6.32
C GLU A 20 0.00 -14.36 6.72
N LEU A 21 0.17 -15.47 5.99
CA LEU A 21 -0.34 -16.77 6.39
C LEU A 21 0.27 -17.27 7.71
N SER A 22 1.58 -17.08 7.93
CA SER A 22 2.23 -17.42 9.21
C SER A 22 1.67 -16.61 10.37
N LEU A 23 1.40 -15.31 10.15
CA LEU A 23 0.77 -14.47 11.16
C LEU A 23 -0.66 -14.94 11.48
N LEU A 24 -1.45 -15.25 10.45
CA LEU A 24 -2.79 -15.78 10.63
C LEU A 24 -2.78 -17.12 11.36
N ALA A 25 -1.88 -18.03 11.00
CA ALA A 25 -1.72 -19.32 11.66
C ALA A 25 -1.38 -19.17 13.14
N LEU A 26 -0.44 -18.29 13.48
CA LEU A 26 -0.10 -17.99 14.88
C LEU A 26 -1.31 -17.49 15.65
N LEU A 27 -2.09 -16.58 15.04
CA LEU A 27 -3.27 -16.01 15.67
C LEU A 27 -4.36 -17.08 15.92
N ILE A 28 -4.55 -18.00 14.96
CA ILE A 28 -5.44 -19.16 15.11
C ILE A 28 -4.96 -20.06 16.26
N VAL A 29 -3.66 -20.38 16.34
CA VAL A 29 -3.10 -21.21 17.42
C VAL A 29 -3.35 -20.59 18.80
N ILE A 30 -3.15 -19.27 18.93
CA ILE A 30 -3.43 -18.54 20.18
C ILE A 30 -4.90 -18.68 20.56
N ILE A 31 -5.82 -18.50 19.62
CA ILE A 31 -7.27 -18.63 19.88
C ILE A 31 -7.63 -20.03 20.31
N LEU A 32 -7.12 -21.05 19.61
CA LEU A 32 -7.35 -22.45 19.96
C LEU A 32 -6.83 -22.78 21.36
N PHE A 33 -5.70 -22.20 21.77
CA PHE A 33 -5.13 -22.40 23.10
C PHE A 33 -6.02 -21.79 24.21
N PHE A 34 -6.53 -20.57 24.03
CA PHE A 34 -7.29 -19.87 25.08
C PHE A 34 -8.78 -20.18 25.09
N VAL A 35 -9.38 -20.47 23.92
CA VAL A 35 -10.84 -20.55 23.75
C VAL A 35 -11.29 -21.92 23.23
N GLY A 36 -10.35 -22.78 22.83
CA GLY A 36 -10.65 -24.04 22.16
C GLY A 36 -11.24 -23.82 20.76
N ILE A 37 -11.86 -24.86 20.21
CA ILE A 37 -12.53 -24.79 18.90
C ILE A 37 -13.90 -24.13 19.09
N ASN A 38 -13.94 -22.80 18.95
CA ASN A 38 -15.18 -22.05 18.90
C ASN A 38 -15.33 -21.37 17.54
N VAL A 39 -16.32 -21.82 16.78
CA VAL A 39 -16.57 -21.40 15.40
C VAL A 39 -16.85 -19.90 15.29
N VAL A 40 -17.55 -19.32 16.26
CA VAL A 40 -17.90 -17.89 16.24
C VAL A 40 -16.64 -17.04 16.38
N TYR A 41 -15.77 -17.35 17.34
CA TYR A 41 -14.51 -16.62 17.53
C TYR A 41 -13.57 -16.79 16.35
N LEU A 42 -13.43 -18.01 15.82
CA LEU A 42 -12.60 -18.28 14.65
C LEU A 42 -13.07 -17.47 13.43
N THR A 43 -14.38 -17.48 13.15
CA THR A 43 -14.96 -16.75 12.02
C THR A 43 -14.78 -15.24 12.17
N THR A 44 -15.02 -14.72 13.38
CA THR A 44 -14.84 -13.28 13.68
C THR A 44 -13.40 -12.84 13.42
N VAL A 45 -12.44 -13.65 13.86
CA VAL A 45 -11.01 -13.41 13.66
C VAL A 45 -10.62 -13.41 12.19
N LEU A 46 -11.10 -14.40 11.41
CA LEU A 46 -10.86 -14.46 9.98
C LEU A 46 -11.43 -13.22 9.28
N CYS A 47 -12.67 -12.83 9.60
CA CYS A 47 -13.29 -11.62 9.07
C CYS A 47 -12.47 -10.37 9.42
N MET A 48 -12.09 -10.18 10.68
CA MET A 48 -11.27 -9.04 11.09
C MET A 48 -9.93 -9.01 10.35
N TYR A 49 -9.26 -10.16 10.20
CA TYR A 49 -7.98 -10.25 9.50
C TYR A 49 -8.11 -9.84 8.02
N VAL A 50 -9.14 -10.33 7.34
CA VAL A 50 -9.44 -9.95 5.94
C VAL A 50 -9.76 -8.46 5.83
N LEU A 51 -10.58 -7.91 6.73
CA LEU A 51 -10.90 -6.49 6.76
C LEU A 51 -9.66 -5.61 6.95
N LEU A 52 -8.74 -6.02 7.83
CA LEU A 52 -7.46 -5.34 8.01
C LEU A 52 -6.66 -5.36 6.71
N LEU A 53 -6.56 -6.50 6.03
CA LEU A 53 -5.84 -6.61 4.75
C LEU A 53 -6.47 -5.79 3.60
N LEU A 54 -7.77 -5.49 3.68
CA LEU A 54 -8.49 -4.66 2.71
C LEU A 54 -8.27 -3.15 2.89
N LEU A 55 -7.75 -2.72 4.04
CA LEU A 55 -7.47 -1.30 4.28
C LEU A 55 -6.56 -0.74 3.20
N LYS A 56 -6.89 0.45 2.67
CA LYS A 56 -6.12 1.10 1.60
C LYS A 56 -4.63 1.29 1.94
N ARG A 57 -4.33 1.45 3.24
CA ARG A 57 -2.96 1.53 3.77
C ARG A 57 -2.13 0.26 3.57
N ASN A 58 -2.79 -0.89 3.47
CA ASN A 58 -2.12 -2.19 3.28
C ASN A 58 -1.94 -2.56 1.81
N ARG A 59 -2.49 -1.75 0.89
CA ARG A 59 -2.26 -1.91 -0.55
C ARG A 59 -0.79 -1.73 -0.86
N ILE A 60 -0.29 -2.43 -1.86
CA ILE A 60 1.04 -2.17 -2.40
C ILE A 60 0.94 -1.60 -3.77
N ILE A 61 1.26 -0.32 -3.89
CA ILE A 61 1.39 0.34 -5.18
C ILE A 61 2.68 -0.16 -5.81
N TYR A 62 2.55 -0.88 -6.92
CA TYR A 62 3.67 -1.41 -7.69
C TYR A 62 3.93 -0.61 -8.96
N LYS A 63 2.94 0.19 -9.41
CA LYS A 63 3.08 1.01 -10.60
C LYS A 63 2.19 2.26 -10.53
N ILE A 64 2.72 3.36 -11.03
CA ILE A 64 2.06 4.66 -11.15
C ILE A 64 2.25 5.17 -12.57
N GLU A 65 1.17 5.52 -13.24
CA GLU A 65 1.20 6.15 -14.57
C GLU A 65 0.63 7.56 -14.50
N PHE A 66 1.31 8.48 -15.19
CA PHE A 66 0.90 9.86 -15.39
C PHE A 66 0.46 10.03 -16.84
N ASP A 67 -0.80 10.43 -17.03
CA ASP A 67 -1.42 10.66 -18.31
C ASP A 67 -1.77 12.15 -18.44
N ASP A 68 -0.85 12.90 -19.04
CA ASP A 68 -0.96 14.35 -19.20
C ASP A 68 -2.06 14.75 -20.21
N HIS A 69 -2.47 13.85 -21.12
CA HIS A 69 -3.58 14.13 -22.05
C HIS A 69 -4.93 14.15 -21.34
N THR A 70 -5.11 13.26 -20.38
CA THR A 70 -6.36 13.16 -19.59
C THR A 70 -6.27 13.87 -18.25
N ALA A 71 -5.10 14.40 -17.88
CA ALA A 71 -4.79 14.95 -16.56
C ALA A 71 -5.15 13.97 -15.42
N GLU A 72 -4.74 12.70 -15.57
CA GLU A 72 -5.02 11.63 -14.62
C GLU A 72 -3.77 10.86 -14.18
N ILE A 73 -3.74 10.52 -12.89
CA ILE A 73 -2.81 9.56 -12.28
C ILE A 73 -3.52 8.22 -12.15
N ARG A 74 -2.85 7.16 -12.57
CA ARG A 74 -3.34 5.78 -12.45
C ARG A 74 -2.43 5.01 -11.50
N LEU A 75 -3.00 4.59 -10.39
CA LEU A 75 -2.32 3.76 -9.39
C LEU A 75 -2.68 2.30 -9.63
N PHE A 76 -1.66 1.46 -9.78
CA PHE A 76 -1.81 0.02 -9.86
C PHE A 76 -1.27 -0.58 -8.58
N TYR A 77 -2.08 -1.41 -7.94
CA TYR A 77 -1.76 -1.94 -6.63
C TYR A 77 -2.22 -3.37 -6.43
N TYR A 78 -1.61 -4.03 -5.44
CA TYR A 78 -2.13 -5.27 -4.89
C TYR A 78 -2.97 -4.99 -3.64
N TYR A 79 -4.17 -5.57 -3.55
CA TYR A 79 -5.00 -5.61 -2.34
C TYR A 79 -5.16 -7.07 -1.87
N LEU A 80 -5.49 -7.28 -0.59
CA LEU A 80 -5.50 -8.64 -0.01
C LEU A 80 -4.22 -9.41 -0.33
N ILE A 81 -3.07 -8.70 -0.34
CA ILE A 81 -1.73 -9.21 -0.67
C ILE A 81 -1.50 -9.54 -2.15
N PHE A 82 -2.46 -10.13 -2.86
CA PHE A 82 -2.22 -10.71 -4.19
C PHE A 82 -3.15 -10.24 -5.31
N PHE A 83 -4.33 -9.71 -5.02
CA PHE A 83 -5.26 -9.30 -6.07
C PHE A 83 -4.84 -7.96 -6.66
N ARG A 84 -4.78 -7.87 -7.99
CA ARG A 84 -4.47 -6.62 -8.68
C ARG A 84 -5.70 -5.71 -8.72
N GLY A 85 -5.47 -4.44 -8.43
CA GLY A 85 -6.45 -3.37 -8.54
C GLY A 85 -5.86 -2.15 -9.24
N LYS A 86 -6.75 -1.29 -9.72
CA LYS A 86 -6.40 -0.02 -10.35
C LYS A 86 -7.29 1.08 -9.81
N GLU A 87 -6.71 2.22 -9.49
CA GLU A 87 -7.45 3.42 -9.07
C GLU A 87 -6.99 4.63 -9.91
N LYS A 88 -7.97 5.42 -10.35
CA LYS A 88 -7.74 6.65 -11.13
C LYS A 88 -8.02 7.89 -10.28
N ILE A 89 -7.12 8.85 -10.35
CA ILE A 89 -7.17 10.12 -9.63
C ILE A 89 -6.87 11.23 -10.61
N LYS A 90 -7.80 12.16 -10.81
CA LYS A 90 -7.54 13.35 -11.62
C LYS A 90 -6.55 14.28 -10.92
N TYR A 91 -5.73 15.00 -11.68
CA TYR A 91 -4.72 15.92 -11.17
C TYR A 91 -5.35 16.97 -10.25
N ASP A 92 -6.50 17.54 -10.62
CA ASP A 92 -7.28 18.50 -9.81
C ASP A 92 -7.61 17.97 -8.39
N LYS A 93 -7.77 16.66 -8.23
CA LYS A 93 -8.18 16.00 -6.97
C LYS A 93 -7.05 15.32 -6.22
N ILE A 94 -5.85 15.23 -6.79
CA ILE A 94 -4.74 14.63 -6.05
C ILE A 94 -4.20 15.61 -5.02
N VAL A 95 -4.03 15.09 -3.81
CA VAL A 95 -3.26 15.73 -2.74
C VAL A 95 -2.20 14.71 -2.33
N PHE A 96 -0.96 15.14 -2.17
CA PHE A 96 0.11 14.27 -1.71
C PHE A 96 0.80 14.88 -0.51
N LYS A 97 1.34 14.01 0.34
CA LYS A 97 2.14 14.40 1.50
C LYS A 97 3.36 13.50 1.57
N MET A 98 4.54 14.11 1.57
CA MET A 98 5.78 13.42 1.90
C MET A 98 6.13 13.69 3.36
N GLY A 99 6.50 12.65 4.10
CA GLY A 99 6.93 12.81 5.48
C GLY A 99 7.42 11.53 6.11
N LEU A 100 7.95 11.64 7.32
CA LEU A 100 8.42 10.50 8.09
C LEU A 100 7.25 9.85 8.83
N LYS A 101 7.03 8.56 8.58
CA LYS A 101 6.04 7.74 9.30
C LYS A 101 6.71 6.59 10.02
N ARG A 102 6.30 6.37 11.26
CA ARG A 102 6.73 5.19 12.04
C ARG A 102 5.80 4.02 11.74
N PHE A 103 6.38 2.85 11.53
CA PHE A 103 5.64 1.61 11.31
C PHE A 103 6.03 0.58 12.37
N GLY A 104 5.06 0.12 13.18
CA GLY A 104 5.32 -0.77 14.31
C GLY A 104 6.21 -0.13 15.38
N PHE A 105 7.12 -0.92 15.96
CA PHE A 105 8.16 -0.47 16.90
C PHE A 105 9.44 0.05 16.20
N GLY A 106 9.44 0.21 14.89
CA GLY A 106 10.63 0.46 14.07
C GLY A 106 10.95 1.93 13.79
N SER A 107 11.95 2.11 12.93
CA SER A 107 12.48 3.39 12.44
C SER A 107 11.45 4.22 11.67
N ALA A 108 11.64 5.54 11.70
CA ALA A 108 10.84 6.48 10.93
C ALA A 108 11.24 6.38 9.45
N VAL A 109 10.26 6.05 8.60
CA VAL A 109 10.48 5.82 7.18
C VAL A 109 9.84 6.94 6.37
N GLU A 110 10.60 7.48 5.42
CA GLU A 110 10.09 8.45 4.45
C GLU A 110 8.99 7.81 3.60
N THR A 111 7.81 8.43 3.60
CA THR A 111 6.61 7.89 2.99
C THR A 111 5.91 8.98 2.20
N ILE A 112 5.57 8.69 0.94
CA ILE A 112 4.65 9.49 0.13
C ILE A 112 3.25 8.91 0.30
N GLU A 113 2.34 9.72 0.82
CA GLU A 113 0.92 9.41 0.87
C GLU A 113 0.20 10.10 -0.27
N LEU A 114 -0.60 9.35 -1.02
CA LEU A 114 -1.44 9.87 -2.10
C LEU A 114 -2.89 9.87 -1.65
N PHE A 115 -3.57 11.00 -1.80
CA PHE A 115 -4.97 11.19 -1.44
C PHE A 115 -5.79 11.60 -2.65
N LYS A 116 -7.02 11.10 -2.72
CA LYS A 116 -8.07 11.57 -3.62
C LYS A 116 -9.02 12.44 -2.81
N GLY A 117 -8.81 13.76 -2.87
CA GLY A 117 -9.43 14.69 -1.92
C GLY A 117 -9.00 14.37 -0.49
N LYS A 118 -9.96 13.98 0.38
CA LYS A 118 -9.70 13.62 1.78
C LYS A 118 -9.39 12.14 2.02
N PHE A 119 -9.57 11.28 1.01
CA PHE A 119 -9.43 9.84 1.16
C PHE A 119 -8.05 9.36 0.73
N LEU A 120 -7.37 8.59 1.58
CA LEU A 120 -6.11 7.93 1.22
C LEU A 120 -6.36 7.01 0.01
N ALA A 121 -5.56 7.13 -1.03
CA ALA A 121 -5.58 6.23 -2.18
C ALA A 121 -4.52 5.13 -2.03
N GLY A 122 -3.36 5.48 -1.48
CA GLY A 122 -2.33 4.55 -1.04
C GLY A 122 -1.07 5.26 -0.55
N GLU A 123 -0.08 4.46 -0.15
CA GLU A 123 1.19 4.95 0.39
C GLU A 123 2.37 4.24 -0.26
N ILE A 124 3.47 4.98 -0.41
CA ILE A 124 4.71 4.55 -1.03
C ILE A 124 5.81 4.82 -0.01
N ARG A 125 6.58 3.80 0.35
CA ARG A 125 7.57 3.87 1.44
C ARG A 125 8.98 3.75 0.87
N LYS A 126 9.92 4.56 1.37
CA LYS A 126 11.35 4.54 1.03
C LYS A 126 12.08 3.33 1.58
N GLU A 127 11.71 2.92 2.78
CA GLU A 127 12.25 1.74 3.44
C GLU A 127 11.14 0.80 3.92
N GLY A 128 11.52 -0.43 4.25
CA GLY A 128 10.60 -1.45 4.74
C GLY A 128 10.30 -2.54 3.71
N LYS A 129 9.11 -3.14 3.79
CA LYS A 129 8.79 -4.42 3.14
C LYS A 129 8.72 -4.35 1.60
N TRP A 130 8.64 -3.15 1.01
CA TRP A 130 8.53 -2.88 -0.43
C TRP A 130 9.33 -1.62 -0.72
N LYS A 131 10.45 -1.78 -1.43
CA LYS A 131 11.40 -0.70 -1.64
C LYS A 131 11.09 -0.07 -2.97
N TRP A 132 10.60 1.16 -2.96
CA TRP A 132 10.83 2.03 -4.10
C TRP A 132 12.23 2.60 -3.92
N THR A 133 13.05 2.60 -4.96
CA THR A 133 14.39 3.18 -4.86
C THR A 133 14.28 4.65 -4.46
N GLU A 134 15.25 5.15 -3.69
CA GLU A 134 15.26 6.55 -3.26
C GLU A 134 15.19 7.50 -4.46
N GLU A 135 15.87 7.15 -5.55
CA GLU A 135 15.79 7.88 -6.80
C GLU A 135 14.38 7.90 -7.39
N SER A 136 13.69 6.75 -7.44
CA SER A 136 12.31 6.67 -7.94
C SER A 136 11.34 7.51 -7.09
N ILE A 137 11.51 7.49 -5.76
CA ILE A 137 10.70 8.30 -4.85
C ILE A 137 10.95 9.79 -5.06
N ASN A 138 12.22 10.19 -5.19
CA ASN A 138 12.58 11.59 -5.40
C ASN A 138 12.07 12.10 -6.75
N GLN A 139 12.19 11.31 -7.82
CA GLN A 139 11.64 11.65 -9.14
C GLN A 139 10.11 11.72 -9.11
N LEU A 140 9.46 10.75 -8.45
CA LEU A 140 8.00 10.75 -8.27
C LEU A 140 7.54 11.99 -7.49
N ASN A 141 8.24 12.36 -6.41
CA ASN A 141 7.91 13.54 -5.62
C ASN A 141 8.05 14.82 -6.45
N LYS A 142 9.13 14.96 -7.24
CA LYS A 142 9.31 16.09 -8.16
C LYS A 142 8.17 16.20 -9.17
N LYS A 143 7.74 15.08 -9.75
CA LYS A 143 6.60 15.04 -10.69
C LYS A 143 5.27 15.40 -10.01
N LEU A 144 5.05 14.95 -8.77
CA LEU A 144 3.86 15.29 -8.00
C LEU A 144 3.82 16.79 -7.65
N ILE A 145 4.97 17.38 -7.30
CA ILE A 145 5.10 18.82 -7.06
C ILE A 145 4.75 19.60 -8.33
N SER A 146 5.33 19.24 -9.49
CA SER A 146 5.07 19.97 -10.74
C SER A 146 3.60 19.91 -11.17
N ILE A 147 2.92 18.79 -10.96
CA ILE A 147 1.47 18.69 -11.21
C ILE A 147 0.65 19.58 -10.27
N ASN A 148 1.09 19.74 -9.02
CA ASN A 148 0.37 20.54 -8.03
C ASN A 148 0.65 22.05 -8.15
N GLU A 149 1.79 22.44 -8.72
CA GLU A 149 2.10 23.84 -9.08
C GLU A 149 1.36 24.31 -10.35
N LEU A 150 0.89 23.38 -11.18
CA LEU A 150 0.08 23.64 -12.37
C LEU A 150 -1.43 23.80 -12.08
N LYS A 151 -1.85 23.68 -10.81
CA LYS A 151 -3.22 23.91 -10.34
C LYS A 151 -3.44 25.37 -9.97
#